data_AF-A0A2E2DWI2-F1
#
_entry.id   AF-A0A2E2DWI2-F1
#
_cell.length_a   1.000
_cell.length_b   1.000
_cell.length_c   1.000
_cell.angle_alpha   90.00
_cell.angle_beta   90.00
_cell.angle_gamma   90.00
#
_symmetry.space_group_name_H-M   'P 1'
#
loop_
_entity.id
_entity.type
_entity.pdbx_description
1 polymer ?
#
loop_
_entity_poly.entity_id
_entity_poly.type
_entity_poly.pdbx_seq_one_letter_code
_entity_poly.pdbx_strand_id
1 'polypeptide(L)'
;MYAVIHHTFELDIPEPKVKSSQKSVGRWVHKVWTVADHESAFVLAMYVVRKDPLLQNSEDFLKLASESLLENNYYAIGKETIAIAEVGDAEALDLQDDDEFLKPKIHLTN
;
A
#
# COMPACT_ATOMS: atom_id res chain seq x y z
N MET A 1 -15.10 0.10 -11.21
CA MET A 1 -14.85 0.12 -9.75
C MET A 1 -13.36 0.26 -9.55
N TYR A 2 -12.91 0.95 -8.51
CA TYR A 2 -11.48 1.17 -8.25
C TYR A 2 -11.10 0.66 -6.85
N ALA A 3 -9.87 0.20 -6.71
CA ALA A 3 -9.26 -0.18 -5.46
C ALA A 3 -8.14 0.79 -5.09
N VAL A 4 -8.11 1.22 -3.83
CA VAL A 4 -6.99 1.91 -3.21
C VAL A 4 -6.25 0.88 -2.37
N ILE A 5 -4.97 0.66 -2.68
CA ILE A 5 -4.11 -0.33 -2.05
C ILE A 5 -3.01 0.41 -1.31
N HIS A 6 -2.93 0.23 0.01
CA HIS A 6 -1.89 0.81 0.86
C HIS A 6 -1.02 -0.32 1.42
N HIS A 7 0.23 -0.38 0.95
CA HIS A 7 1.27 -1.22 1.53
C HIS A 7 1.94 -0.46 2.67
N THR A 8 1.75 -0.93 3.89
CA THR A 8 2.18 -0.21 5.10
C THR A 8 2.71 -1.18 6.15
N PHE A 9 3.43 -0.65 7.13
CA PHE A 9 3.99 -1.42 8.23
C PHE A 9 3.16 -1.21 9.49
N GLU A 10 2.66 -2.31 10.07
CA GLU A 10 2.01 -2.28 11.37
C GLU A 10 2.94 -2.82 12.44
N LEU A 11 3.09 -2.05 13.51
CA LEU A 11 3.83 -2.44 14.70
C LEU A 11 2.85 -2.74 15.83
N ASP A 12 2.83 -3.98 16.30
CA ASP A 12 2.12 -4.40 17.50
C ASP A 12 3.09 -4.38 18.69
N ILE A 13 2.74 -3.61 19.71
CA ILE A 13 3.49 -3.51 20.97
C ILE A 13 2.51 -3.88 22.08
N PRO A 14 2.48 -5.14 22.55
CA PRO A 14 1.48 -5.61 23.52
C PRO A 14 1.57 -4.93 24.89
N GLU A 15 2.77 -4.49 25.27
CA GLU A 15 3.07 -3.90 26.59
C GLU A 15 3.71 -2.50 26.44
N PRO A 16 3.04 -1.52 25.78
CA PRO A 16 3.69 -0.27 25.34
C PRO A 16 4.08 0.67 26.49
N LYS A 17 3.56 0.43 27.70
CA LYS A 17 3.85 1.21 28.91
C LYS A 17 4.94 0.58 29.79
N VAL A 18 5.36 -0.65 29.50
CA VAL A 18 6.38 -1.37 30.27
C VAL A 18 7.74 -1.13 29.63
N LYS A 19 8.54 -0.21 30.19
CA LYS A 19 9.84 0.19 29.63
C LYS A 19 10.86 -0.94 29.47
N SER A 20 10.73 -2.02 30.25
CA SER A 20 11.60 -3.20 30.18
C SER A 20 11.13 -4.23 29.15
N SER A 21 9.91 -4.10 28.64
CA SER A 21 9.37 -5.03 27.66
C SER A 21 9.97 -4.72 26.29
N GLN A 22 10.63 -5.72 25.70
CA GLN A 22 11.12 -5.67 24.33
C GLN A 22 10.20 -6.43 23.37
N LYS A 23 9.00 -6.81 23.83
CA LYS A 23 8.03 -7.51 23.00
C LYS A 23 7.42 -6.52 22.01
N SER A 24 7.84 -6.64 20.76
CA SER A 24 7.20 -5.99 19.63
C SER A 24 7.19 -6.95 18.44
N VAL A 25 6.14 -6.88 17.65
CA VAL A 25 6.01 -7.64 16.41
C VAL A 25 5.66 -6.67 15.31
N GLY A 26 6.48 -6.65 14.26
CA GLY A 26 6.24 -5.86 13.07
C GLY A 26 5.74 -6.73 11.93
N ARG A 27 4.76 -6.25 11.17
CA ARG A 27 4.28 -6.94 9.97
C ARG A 27 4.00 -5.96 8.85
N TRP A 28 4.36 -6.35 7.63
CA TRP A 28 3.91 -5.68 6.43
C TRP A 28 2.48 -6.11 6.11
N VAL A 29 1.61 -5.14 5.86
CA VAL A 29 0.19 -5.39 5.56
C VAL A 29 -0.21 -4.63 4.31
N HIS A 30 -1.20 -5.18 3.62
CA HIS A 30 -1.88 -4.51 2.51
C HIS A 30 -3.29 -4.17 2.97
N LYS A 31 -3.61 -2.88 3.02
CA LYS A 31 -4.96 -2.40 3.28
C LYS A 31 -5.60 -2.04 1.95
N VAL A 32 -6.77 -2.58 1.69
CA VAL A 32 -7.46 -2.41 0.41
C VAL A 32 -8.85 -1.86 0.66
N TRP A 33 -9.21 -0.81 -0.07
CA TRP A 33 -10.55 -0.22 -0.07
C TRP A 33 -11.04 -0.11 -1.49
N THR A 34 -12.33 -0.37 -1.72
CA THR A 34 -12.96 -0.26 -3.03
C THR A 34 -13.96 0.87 -3.07
N VAL A 35 -13.99 1.59 -4.19
CA VAL A 35 -14.90 2.72 -4.45
C VAL A 35 -15.41 2.66 -5.89
N ALA A 36 -16.51 3.37 -6.16
CA ALA A 36 -17.20 3.27 -7.45
C ALA A 36 -16.34 3.78 -8.63
N ASP A 37 -15.74 4.96 -8.46
CA ASP A 37 -15.06 5.74 -9.49
C ASP A 37 -13.64 6.17 -9.08
N HIS A 38 -12.87 6.62 -10.07
CA HIS A 38 -11.46 7.01 -9.90
C HIS A 38 -11.29 8.25 -9.02
N GLU A 39 -12.19 9.23 -9.13
CA GLU A 39 -12.15 10.46 -8.33
C GLU A 39 -12.28 10.16 -6.84
N SER A 40 -13.24 9.31 -6.47
CA SER A 40 -13.41 8.79 -5.11
C SER A 40 -12.16 8.04 -4.63
N ALA A 41 -11.50 7.30 -5.53
CA ALA A 41 -10.29 6.54 -5.20
C ALA A 41 -9.12 7.48 -4.93
N PHE A 42 -8.97 8.53 -5.74
CA PHE A 42 -7.98 9.57 -5.55
C PHE A 42 -8.18 10.32 -4.22
N VAL A 43 -9.41 10.74 -3.92
CA VAL A 43 -9.72 11.42 -2.64
C VAL A 43 -9.40 10.52 -1.45
N LEU A 44 -9.73 9.23 -1.55
CA LEU A 44 -9.42 8.26 -0.49
C LEU A 44 -7.90 8.04 -0.36
N ALA A 45 -7.18 7.89 -1.46
CA ALA A 45 -5.72 7.77 -1.46
C ALA A 45 -5.07 8.99 -0.79
N MET A 46 -5.49 10.20 -1.15
CA MET A 46 -5.01 11.44 -0.51
C MET A 46 -5.38 11.54 0.97
N TYR A 47 -6.54 11.03 1.37
CA TYR A 47 -6.90 10.93 2.78
C TYR A 47 -5.92 10.01 3.54
N VAL A 48 -5.56 8.86 2.98
CA VAL A 48 -4.60 7.93 3.58
C VAL A 48 -3.21 8.56 3.66
N VAL A 49 -2.72 9.17 2.58
CA VAL A 49 -1.45 9.93 2.53
C VAL A 49 -1.38 10.95 3.67
N ARG A 50 -2.45 11.74 3.88
CA ARG A 50 -2.51 12.77 4.95
C ARG A 50 -2.49 12.20 6.36
N LYS A 51 -2.80 10.92 6.56
CA LYS A 51 -2.73 10.26 7.87
C LYS A 51 -1.34 9.73 8.19
N ASP A 52 -0.45 9.64 7.20
CA ASP A 52 0.93 9.24 7.42
C ASP A 52 1.67 10.26 8.31
N PRO A 53 2.19 9.86 9.49
CA PRO A 53 2.91 10.75 10.40
C PRO A 53 4.11 11.49 9.77
N LEU A 54 4.74 10.91 8.73
CA LEU A 54 5.87 11.52 8.03
C LEU A 54 5.44 12.65 7.09
N LEU A 55 4.19 12.62 6.63
CA LEU A 55 3.65 13.55 5.64
C LEU A 55 2.84 14.69 6.24
N GLN A 56 2.35 14.54 7.48
CA GLN A 56 1.46 15.51 8.14
C GLN A 56 2.03 16.94 8.25
N ASN A 57 3.35 17.12 8.15
CA ASN A 57 4.02 18.40 8.40
C ASN A 57 4.72 19.01 7.17
N SER A 58 4.47 18.50 5.96
CA SER A 58 5.12 19.02 4.74
C SER A 58 4.13 19.18 3.59
N GLU A 59 3.88 20.44 3.21
CA GLU A 59 3.05 20.76 2.05
C GLU A 59 3.68 20.28 0.73
N ASP A 60 5.01 20.33 0.63
CA ASP A 60 5.74 19.87 -0.56
C ASP A 60 5.54 18.37 -0.79
N PHE A 61 5.63 17.54 0.27
CA PHE A 61 5.39 16.10 0.12
C PHE A 61 3.93 15.80 -0.23
N LEU A 62 2.97 16.54 0.34
CA LEU A 62 1.56 16.39 -0.03
C LEU A 62 1.30 16.77 -1.49
N LYS A 63 1.97 17.81 -1.99
CA LYS A 63 1.90 18.21 -3.40
C LYS A 63 2.48 17.12 -4.31
N LEU A 64 3.67 16.62 -3.99
CA LEU A 64 4.30 15.52 -4.73
C LEU A 64 3.44 14.26 -4.73
N ALA A 65 2.82 13.91 -3.60
CA ALA A 65 1.91 12.78 -3.52
C ALA A 65 0.68 12.96 -4.42
N SER A 66 0.09 14.16 -4.42
CA SER A 66 -1.03 14.51 -5.28
C SER A 66 -0.67 14.40 -6.77
N GLU A 67 0.47 14.97 -7.18
CA GLU A 67 0.95 14.92 -8.57
C GLU A 67 1.23 13.47 -8.99
N SER A 68 1.93 12.71 -8.16
CA SER A 68 2.29 11.31 -8.44
C SER A 68 1.05 10.41 -8.56
N LEU A 69 0.05 10.58 -7.69
CA LEU A 69 -1.21 9.85 -7.77
C LEU A 69 -2.07 10.24 -8.97
N LEU A 70 -2.05 11.50 -9.39
CA LEU A 70 -2.77 11.94 -10.59
C LEU A 70 -2.15 11.40 -11.88
N GLU A 71 -0.81 11.41 -11.96
CA GLU A 71 -0.09 11.01 -13.16
C GLU A 71 0.05 9.49 -13.29
N ASN A 72 0.32 8.81 -12.19
CA ASN A 72 0.77 7.42 -12.20
C ASN A 72 -0.12 6.48 -11.39
N ASN A 73 -1.17 7.00 -10.73
CA ASN A 73 -1.98 6.22 -9.79
C ASN A 73 -1.17 5.52 -8.70
N TYR A 74 0.01 6.04 -8.39
CA TYR A 74 0.96 5.41 -7.47
C TYR A 74 1.78 6.48 -6.77
N TYR A 75 2.03 6.31 -5.48
CA TYR A 75 2.94 7.13 -4.70
C TYR A 75 3.69 6.26 -3.69
N ALA A 76 4.94 6.60 -3.43
CA ALA A 76 5.79 5.90 -2.48
C ALA A 76 6.50 6.87 -1.55
N ILE A 77 6.52 6.54 -0.26
CA ILE A 77 7.32 7.22 0.74
C ILE A 77 8.08 6.19 1.58
N GLY A 78 9.41 6.26 1.53
CA GLY A 78 10.25 5.27 2.19
C GLY A 78 9.99 3.86 1.66
N LYS A 79 9.40 3.00 2.49
CA LYS A 79 9.00 1.62 2.13
C LYS A 79 7.48 1.44 2.04
N GLU A 80 6.71 2.49 2.31
CA GLU A 80 5.25 2.46 2.22
C GLU A 80 4.81 2.98 0.85
N THR A 81 3.74 2.39 0.33
CA THR A 81 3.24 2.72 -1.01
C THR A 81 1.73 2.76 -1.05
N ILE A 82 1.19 3.67 -1.84
CA ILE A 82 -0.24 3.80 -2.12
C ILE A 82 -0.45 3.71 -3.62
N ALA A 83 -1.37 2.85 -4.03
CA ALA A 83 -1.73 2.64 -5.43
C ALA A 83 -3.24 2.73 -5.62
N ILE A 84 -3.67 3.23 -6.78
CA ILE A 84 -5.04 3.23 -7.27
C ILE A 84 -5.08 2.31 -8.48
N ALA A 85 -5.96 1.33 -8.48
CA ALA A 85 -6.12 0.40 -9.59
C ALA A 85 -7.59 0.27 -9.96
N GLU A 86 -7.88 0.17 -11.26
CA GLU A 86 -9.20 -0.26 -11.71
C GLU A 86 -9.37 -1.74 -11.37
N VAL A 87 -10.50 -2.08 -10.75
CA VAL A 87 -10.85 -3.48 -10.46
C VAL A 87 -11.41 -4.09 -11.74
N GLY A 88 -10.62 -4.96 -12.37
CA GLY A 88 -11.07 -5.78 -13.48
C GLY A 88 -11.95 -6.95 -13.02
N ASP A 89 -12.79 -7.45 -13.91
CA ASP A 89 -13.55 -8.68 -13.68
C ASP A 89 -12.61 -9.88 -13.59
N ALA A 90 -12.81 -10.72 -12.58
CA ALA A 90 -11.98 -11.90 -12.31
C ALA A 90 -11.97 -12.92 -13.47
N GLU A 91 -13.00 -12.92 -14.32
CA GLU A 91 -13.13 -13.81 -15.49
C GLU A 91 -12.22 -13.40 -16.67
N ALA A 92 -11.61 -12.21 -16.63
CA ALA A 92 -10.69 -11.73 -17.67
C ALA A 92 -9.21 -12.06 -17.38
N LEU A 93 -8.92 -12.71 -16.25
CA LEU A 93 -7.59 -13.27 -15.97
C LEU A 93 -7.40 -14.54 -16.81
N ASP A 94 -7.04 -14.37 -18.08
CA ASP A 94 -6.39 -15.42 -18.86
C ASP A 94 -4.98 -15.61 -18.26
N LEU A 95 -4.93 -16.26 -17.09
CA LEU A 95 -3.70 -16.75 -16.48
C LEU A 95 -3.17 -17.83 -17.43
N GLN A 96 -2.46 -17.41 -18.47
CA GLN A 96 -1.70 -18.33 -19.29
C GLN A 96 -0.66 -18.96 -18.35
N ASP A 97 -0.64 -20.29 -18.28
CA ASP A 97 0.20 -21.12 -17.39
C ASP A 97 1.73 -20.84 -17.49
N ASP A 98 2.13 -19.91 -18.35
CA ASP A 98 3.49 -19.48 -18.64
C ASP A 98 3.96 -18.27 -17.82
N ASP A 99 3.16 -17.75 -16.89
CA ASP A 99 3.61 -16.68 -15.99
C ASP A 99 4.67 -17.20 -15.01
N GLU A 100 5.95 -17.08 -15.40
CA GLU A 100 7.14 -17.46 -14.64
C GLU A 100 7.18 -16.82 -13.23
N PHE A 101 6.39 -15.75 -13.03
CA PHE A 101 6.17 -15.06 -11.76
C PHE A 101 5.44 -15.88 -10.68
N LEU A 102 4.66 -16.89 -11.07
CA LEU A 102 3.90 -17.73 -10.11
C LEU A 102 4.69 -18.96 -9.63
N LYS A 103 5.88 -19.22 -10.19
CA LYS A 103 6.74 -20.32 -9.75
C LYS A 103 7.66 -19.80 -8.64
N PRO A 104 7.48 -20.20 -7.35
CA PRO A 104 8.43 -19.82 -6.31
C PRO A 104 9.79 -20.39 -6.68
N LYS A 105 10.76 -19.52 -7.00
CA LYS A 105 12.15 -19.91 -7.23
C LYS A 105 12.80 -20.25 -5.89
N ILE A 106 12.50 -21.43 -5.35
CA ILE A 106 13.16 -21.96 -4.16
C ILE A 106 14.58 -22.34 -4.58
N HIS A 107 15.55 -21.46 -4.33
CA HIS A 107 16.96 -21.81 -4.40
C HIS A 107 17.35 -22.53 -3.10
N LEU A 108 17.37 -23.86 -3.13
CA LEU A 108 18.05 -24.65 -2.11
C LEU A 108 19.54 -24.69 -2.48
N THR A 109 20.35 -23.91 -1.80
CA THR A 109 21.81 -24.10 -1.78
C THR A 109 22.12 -25.29 -0.87
N ASN A 110 22.75 -26.33 -1.44
CA ASN A 110 23.39 -27.42 -0.69
C ASN A 110 24.62 -26.94 0.07
#